data_AF-A0A9P1GQ70-F1
#
_entry.id   AF-A0A9P1GQ70-F1
#
_cell.length_a   1.000
_cell.length_b   1.000
_cell.length_c   1.000
_cell.angle_alpha   90.00
_cell.angle_beta   90.00
_cell.angle_gamma   90.00
#
_symmetry.space_group_name_H-M   'P 1'
#
loop_
_entity.id
_entity.type
_entity.pdbx_description
1 polymer ?
#
loop_
_entity_poly.entity_id
_entity_poly.type
_entity_poly.pdbx_seq_one_letter_code
_entity_poly.pdbx_strand_id
1 'polypeptide(L)'
;MLWCLMLEAQGHESMRLGSHSARVFNYEYRKLETRRFPLIVSPPLTLPTEIATAANKPGLSSFVHQTEGIPRKLDELLRHAADALLLHNPDVELKQVPLYLGATAGLRELHDRDRDEVMAATREHLRKQSVFAVTRDEQVRVLSGEEEGAFGWLALNQLQAEISPDPHTTFGALDFGGASMQIAFVPHETSILAGIFPMHFGGSVQGPIHLYSHSFNGFGKVVAFQRATRVLLSGQGQKKPQEVKHPCMPTGLTWHVDFNDFGVSINKSNPERAEGPLKLVGTGDFDGCYALTTPLFDKDTWWRQVNVAVKRH
;
A
#
# COMPACT_ATOMS: atom_id res chain seq x y z
N MET A 1 -14.36 -10.32 21.46
CA MET A 1 -13.59 -9.43 20.57
C MET A 1 -12.31 -10.13 20.17
N LEU A 2 -11.91 -10.00 18.91
CA LEU A 2 -10.59 -10.40 18.44
C LEU A 2 -9.82 -9.12 18.13
N TRP A 3 -8.64 -8.97 18.69
CA TRP A 3 -7.76 -7.85 18.38
C TRP A 3 -6.79 -8.27 17.28
N CYS A 4 -6.49 -7.37 16.35
CA CYS A 4 -5.46 -7.62 15.35
C CYS A 4 -4.71 -6.32 15.06
N LEU A 5 -3.39 -6.40 15.14
CA LEU A 5 -2.50 -5.30 14.76
C LEU A 5 -2.06 -5.49 13.32
N MET A 6 -2.36 -4.52 12.46
CA MET A 6 -1.85 -4.49 11.09
C MET A 6 -0.76 -3.42 10.96
N LEU A 7 0.41 -3.84 10.51
CA LEU A 7 1.49 -2.97 10.09
C LEU A 7 1.53 -2.96 8.56
N GLU A 8 1.40 -1.77 8.00
CA GLU A 8 1.54 -1.53 6.57
C GLU A 8 2.88 -0.82 6.32
N ALA A 9 3.75 -1.45 5.51
CA ALA A 9 5.02 -0.86 5.10
C ALA A 9 4.93 -0.40 3.64
N GLN A 10 4.76 0.91 3.44
CA GLN A 10 4.76 1.54 2.11
C GLN A 10 6.12 2.19 1.83
N GLY A 11 6.61 2.09 0.60
CA GLY A 11 7.86 2.73 0.16
C GLY A 11 7.99 2.80 -1.36
N HIS A 12 9.08 3.39 -1.85
CA HIS A 12 9.60 3.27 -3.22
C HIS A 12 11.11 3.49 -3.13
N GLU A 13 11.93 2.75 -3.87
CA GLU A 13 13.41 2.72 -3.73
C GLU A 13 14.04 4.11 -3.97
N SER A 14 13.47 4.92 -4.86
CA SER A 14 13.92 6.29 -5.12
C SER A 14 13.47 7.33 -4.07
N MET A 15 12.82 6.92 -2.97
CA MET A 15 12.04 7.83 -2.15
C MET A 15 12.28 7.63 -0.66
N ARG A 16 12.89 8.63 -0.01
CA ARG A 16 12.89 8.78 1.46
C ARG A 16 11.49 9.06 2.03
N LEU A 17 10.44 9.02 1.20
CA LEU A 17 9.05 9.33 1.54
C LEU A 17 8.20 8.08 1.83
N GLY A 18 8.79 6.88 1.86
CA GLY A 18 8.12 5.71 2.41
C GLY A 18 7.69 5.96 3.86
N SER A 19 6.52 5.45 4.24
CA SER A 19 6.04 5.46 5.62
C SER A 19 5.60 4.07 6.03
N HIS A 20 5.92 3.72 7.26
CA HIS A 20 5.21 2.66 7.94
C HIS A 20 4.01 3.25 8.63
N SER A 21 2.89 2.56 8.57
CA SER A 21 1.79 2.83 9.48
C SER A 21 1.45 1.56 10.25
N ALA A 22 1.26 1.73 11.55
CA ALA A 22 0.61 0.77 12.41
C ALA A 22 -0.83 1.19 12.58
N ARG A 23 -1.75 0.29 12.27
CA ARG A 23 -3.17 0.47 12.50
C ARG A 23 -3.65 -0.65 13.41
N VAL A 24 -4.25 -0.26 14.53
CA VAL A 24 -4.82 -1.18 15.48
C VAL A 24 -6.31 -1.26 15.20
N PHE A 25 -6.79 -2.47 14.94
CA PHE A 25 -8.20 -2.74 14.72
C PHE A 25 -8.76 -3.63 15.83
N ASN A 26 -9.91 -3.22 16.36
CA ASN A 26 -10.80 -4.13 17.07
C ASN A 26 -11.67 -4.85 16.03
N TYR A 27 -11.64 -6.18 16.01
CA TYR A 27 -12.59 -6.94 15.21
C TYR A 27 -13.67 -7.51 16.13
N GLU A 28 -14.88 -7.00 15.97
CA GLU A 28 -16.06 -7.69 16.47
C GLU A 28 -16.45 -8.77 15.46
N TYR A 29 -16.48 -10.02 15.88
CA TYR A 29 -16.89 -11.15 15.06
C TYR A 29 -18.21 -11.71 15.58
N ARG A 30 -19.11 -12.08 14.67
CA ARG A 30 -20.28 -12.88 15.04
C ARG A 30 -19.83 -14.33 15.26
N LYS A 31 -20.22 -14.93 16.39
CA LYS A 31 -19.88 -16.32 16.72
C LYS A 31 -20.49 -17.23 15.65
N LEU A 32 -19.63 -17.97 14.93
CA LEU A 32 -20.06 -18.96 13.94
C LEU A 32 -20.67 -20.17 14.68
N GLU A 33 -21.98 -20.40 14.50
CA GLU A 33 -22.62 -21.62 15.00
C GLU A 33 -22.32 -22.80 14.08
N THR A 34 -21.31 -23.59 14.43
CA THR A 34 -20.85 -24.77 13.67
C THR A 34 -21.85 -25.92 13.60
N ARG A 35 -22.97 -25.85 14.33
CA ARG A 35 -23.97 -26.92 14.42
C ARG A 35 -25.03 -26.87 13.32
N ARG A 36 -25.07 -25.81 12.50
CA ARG A 36 -25.93 -25.72 11.31
C ARG A 36 -25.04 -25.31 10.13
N PHE A 37 -24.61 -26.27 9.32
CA PHE A 37 -24.32 -25.96 7.92
C PHE A 37 -25.64 -25.49 7.31
N PRO A 38 -25.76 -24.22 6.89
CA PRO A 38 -24.82 -23.60 5.96
C PRO A 38 -24.14 -22.32 6.49
N LEU A 39 -22.91 -22.09 6.03
CA LEU A 39 -22.07 -20.89 6.18
C LEU A 39 -22.66 -19.67 5.42
N ILE A 40 -23.96 -19.39 5.56
CA ILE A 40 -24.53 -18.11 5.16
C ILE A 40 -24.63 -17.27 6.43
N VAL A 41 -23.54 -16.61 6.78
CA VAL A 41 -23.60 -15.50 7.73
C VAL A 41 -23.82 -14.26 6.89
N SER A 42 -24.98 -13.62 7.04
CA SER A 42 -25.20 -12.30 6.44
C SER A 42 -24.03 -11.39 6.82
N PRO A 43 -23.31 -10.81 5.85
CA PRO A 43 -22.20 -9.94 6.15
C PRO A 43 -22.67 -8.69 6.91
N PRO A 44 -21.74 -8.01 7.58
CA PRO A 44 -20.31 -8.30 7.68
C PRO A 44 -19.99 -9.49 8.63
N LEU A 45 -19.08 -10.37 8.21
CA LEU A 45 -18.57 -11.47 9.07
C LEU A 45 -17.80 -10.92 10.29
N THR A 46 -17.04 -9.86 10.03
CA THR A 46 -16.31 -9.09 11.03
C THR A 46 -16.40 -7.61 10.68
N LEU A 47 -16.56 -6.77 11.71
CA LEU A 47 -16.50 -5.32 11.56
C LEU A 47 -15.20 -4.81 12.17
N PRO A 48 -14.24 -4.34 11.36
CA PRO A 48 -13.08 -3.65 11.89
C PRO A 48 -13.48 -2.28 12.42
N THR A 49 -13.21 -2.03 13.71
CA THR A 49 -13.19 -0.68 14.28
C THR A 49 -11.73 -0.27 14.44
N GLU A 50 -11.31 0.76 13.71
CA GLU A 50 -9.99 1.35 13.93
C GLU A 50 -9.97 2.05 15.30
N ILE A 51 -9.10 1.60 16.19
CA ILE A 51 -8.98 2.18 17.54
C ILE A 51 -7.79 3.15 17.64
N ALA A 52 -6.76 2.95 16.82
CA ALA A 52 -5.61 3.84 16.74
C ALA A 52 -4.83 3.64 15.43
N THR A 53 -4.24 4.73 14.97
CA THR A 53 -3.28 4.73 13.87
C THR A 53 -2.05 5.52 14.28
N ALA A 54 -0.87 4.96 14.02
CA ALA A 54 0.42 5.59 14.18
C ALA A 54 1.22 5.42 12.90
N ALA A 55 2.01 6.41 12.50
CA ALA A 55 2.88 6.28 11.34
C ALA A 55 4.24 6.91 11.61
N ASN A 56 5.28 6.31 11.07
CA ASN A 56 6.62 6.87 11.12
C ASN A 56 7.37 6.71 9.78
N LYS A 57 8.37 7.58 9.61
CA LYS A 57 9.27 7.59 8.45
C LYS A 57 10.72 7.41 8.89
N PRO A 58 11.62 6.93 8.01
CA PRO A 58 11.33 6.44 6.65
C PRO A 58 10.73 5.01 6.64
N GLY A 59 10.26 4.55 5.47
CA GLY A 59 9.70 3.21 5.22
C GLY A 59 10.75 2.08 5.24
N LEU A 60 10.32 0.82 5.21
CA LEU A 60 11.19 -0.36 5.48
C LEU A 60 12.24 -0.45 4.37
N SER A 61 11.84 -0.08 3.15
CA SER A 61 12.69 -0.03 1.97
C SER A 61 13.83 0.98 2.08
N SER A 62 13.82 1.89 3.05
CA SER A 62 14.93 2.82 3.26
C SER A 62 16.04 2.27 4.16
N PHE A 63 15.86 1.07 4.74
CA PHE A 63 16.84 0.41 5.59
C PHE A 63 17.70 -0.62 4.84
N VAL A 64 17.72 -0.54 3.51
CA VAL A 64 18.64 -1.32 2.67
C VAL A 64 20.08 -1.01 3.12
N HIS A 65 20.83 -2.07 3.44
CA HIS A 65 22.18 -2.01 4.01
C HIS A 65 22.32 -1.28 5.36
N GLN A 66 21.20 -0.96 6.05
CA GLN A 66 21.16 -0.27 7.35
C GLN A 66 20.08 -0.87 8.25
N THR A 67 20.05 -2.20 8.36
CA THR A 67 18.98 -2.93 9.06
C THR A 67 18.94 -2.68 10.57
N GLU A 68 20.01 -2.13 11.16
CA GLU A 68 20.09 -1.76 12.57
C GLU A 68 19.06 -0.70 13.00
N GLY A 69 18.54 0.08 12.04
CA GLY A 69 17.50 1.07 12.30
C GLY A 69 16.08 0.50 12.41
N ILE A 70 15.85 -0.73 11.90
CA ILE A 70 14.52 -1.36 11.85
C ILE A 70 13.94 -1.60 13.25
N PRO A 71 14.66 -2.21 14.22
CA PRO A 71 14.14 -2.46 15.57
C PRO A 71 13.49 -1.24 16.22
N ARG A 72 14.24 -0.13 16.28
CA ARG A 72 13.77 1.12 16.89
C ARG A 72 12.49 1.62 16.23
N LYS A 73 12.40 1.56 14.90
CA LYS A 73 11.23 2.06 14.16
C LYS A 73 10.00 1.21 14.38
N LEU A 74 10.16 -0.10 14.44
CA LEU A 74 9.05 -1.00 14.75
C LEU A 74 8.60 -0.80 16.20
N ASP A 75 9.53 -0.71 17.16
CA ASP A 75 9.19 -0.53 18.58
C ASP A 75 8.44 0.77 18.86
N GLU A 76 8.75 1.86 18.14
CA GLU A 76 8.00 3.11 18.21
C GLU A 76 6.51 2.93 17.84
N LEU A 77 6.23 2.10 16.83
CA LEU A 77 4.87 1.79 16.38
C LEU A 77 4.18 0.78 17.29
N LEU A 78 4.87 -0.28 17.69
CA LEU A 78 4.34 -1.31 18.58
C LEU A 78 3.95 -0.73 19.94
N ARG A 79 4.72 0.24 20.45
CA ARG A 79 4.39 0.93 21.69
C ARG A 79 3.11 1.75 21.58
N HIS A 80 2.96 2.56 20.52
CA HIS A 80 1.71 3.28 20.28
C HIS A 80 0.51 2.34 20.17
N ALA A 81 0.69 1.22 19.47
CA ALA A 81 -0.35 0.21 19.34
C ALA A 81 -0.72 -0.43 20.68
N ALA A 82 0.27 -0.77 21.50
CA ALA A 82 0.07 -1.36 22.82
C ALA A 82 -0.62 -0.37 23.78
N ASP A 83 -0.15 0.87 23.82
CA ASP A 83 -0.71 1.92 24.69
C ASP A 83 -2.17 2.19 24.34
N ALA A 84 -2.49 2.31 23.04
CA ALA A 84 -3.86 2.51 22.58
C ALA A 84 -4.78 1.32 22.93
N LEU A 85 -4.26 0.10 22.77
CA LEU A 85 -5.01 -1.11 23.04
C LEU A 85 -5.29 -1.29 24.54
N LEU A 86 -4.29 -1.04 25.39
CA LEU A 86 -4.43 -1.06 26.85
C LEU A 86 -5.34 0.06 27.37
N LEU A 87 -5.31 1.24 26.74
CA LEU A 87 -6.23 2.33 27.07
C LEU A 87 -7.67 1.97 26.75
N HIS A 88 -7.90 1.27 25.63
CA HIS A 88 -9.24 0.85 25.22
C HIS A 88 -9.74 -0.39 25.99
N ASN A 89 -8.85 -1.33 26.31
CA ASN A 89 -9.16 -2.54 27.07
C ASN A 89 -8.00 -2.92 28.00
N PRO A 90 -8.00 -2.50 29.27
CA PRO A 90 -6.90 -2.75 30.21
C PRO A 90 -6.60 -4.23 30.46
N ASP A 91 -7.60 -5.11 30.30
CA ASP A 91 -7.49 -6.55 30.56
C ASP A 91 -6.98 -7.34 29.34
N VAL A 92 -6.62 -6.67 28.24
CA VAL A 92 -6.16 -7.33 27.02
C VAL A 92 -4.78 -7.97 27.19
N GLU A 93 -4.68 -9.26 26.88
CA GLU A 93 -3.39 -9.94 26.82
C GLU A 93 -2.70 -9.67 25.48
N LEU A 94 -1.77 -8.70 25.44
CA LEU A 94 -1.06 -8.32 24.21
C LEU A 94 -0.42 -9.51 23.48
N LYS A 95 0.10 -10.50 24.22
CA LYS A 95 0.72 -11.71 23.67
C LYS A 95 -0.26 -12.67 22.98
N GLN A 96 -1.57 -12.48 23.15
CA GLN A 96 -2.60 -13.22 22.42
C GLN A 96 -3.08 -12.47 21.17
N VAL A 97 -2.70 -11.20 21.02
CA VAL A 97 -3.12 -10.36 19.89
C VAL A 97 -2.20 -10.62 18.70
N PRO A 98 -2.69 -11.22 17.60
CA PRO A 98 -1.87 -11.45 16.41
C PRO A 98 -1.44 -10.13 15.76
N LEU A 99 -0.18 -10.08 15.37
CA LEU A 99 0.39 -9.01 14.55
C LEU A 99 0.58 -9.52 13.12
N TYR A 100 0.11 -8.77 12.16
CA TYR A 100 0.38 -8.96 10.74
C TYR A 100 1.11 -7.74 10.19
N LEU A 101 2.21 -7.94 9.47
CA LEU A 101 2.93 -6.95 8.70
C LEU A 101 2.88 -7.33 7.23
N GLY A 102 2.14 -6.54 6.45
CA GLY A 102 2.11 -6.62 4.99
C GLY A 102 2.93 -5.49 4.39
N ALA A 103 4.06 -5.81 3.80
CA ALA A 103 4.84 -4.85 3.02
C ALA A 103 4.32 -4.79 1.57
N THR A 104 4.17 -3.59 1.01
CA THR A 104 3.55 -3.40 -0.31
C THR A 104 4.58 -2.94 -1.35
N ALA A 105 4.20 -2.05 -2.26
CA ALA A 105 4.97 -1.66 -3.45
C ALA A 105 6.45 -1.33 -3.18
N GLY A 106 6.76 -0.68 -2.06
CA GLY A 106 8.12 -0.23 -1.77
C GLY A 106 9.16 -1.31 -1.58
N LEU A 107 8.75 -2.45 -1.00
CA LEU A 107 9.65 -3.59 -0.86
C LEU A 107 9.60 -4.48 -2.10
N ARG A 108 8.51 -4.43 -2.88
CA ARG A 108 8.41 -5.14 -4.17
C ARG A 108 9.40 -4.61 -5.21
N GLU A 109 9.75 -3.34 -5.12
CA GLU A 109 10.67 -2.68 -6.06
C GLU A 109 12.14 -2.91 -5.77
N LEU A 110 12.48 -3.31 -4.54
CA LEU A 110 13.87 -3.62 -4.17
C LEU A 110 14.38 -4.85 -4.92
N HIS A 111 15.69 -4.90 -5.12
CA HIS A 111 16.38 -6.13 -5.52
C HIS A 111 16.10 -7.25 -4.52
N ASP A 112 16.00 -8.48 -5.02
CA ASP A 112 15.60 -9.65 -4.22
C ASP A 112 16.44 -9.79 -2.94
N ARG A 113 17.76 -9.60 -3.06
CA ARG A 113 18.69 -9.68 -1.93
C ARG A 113 18.41 -8.62 -0.87
N ASP A 114 18.18 -7.38 -1.28
CA ASP A 114 17.97 -6.25 -0.37
C ASP A 114 16.61 -6.36 0.33
N ARG A 115 15.58 -6.79 -0.42
CA ARG A 115 14.27 -7.12 0.13
C ARG A 115 14.36 -8.23 1.17
N ASP A 116 15.08 -9.30 0.87
CA ASP A 116 15.21 -10.45 1.77
C ASP A 116 15.99 -10.09 3.03
N GLU A 117 17.03 -9.26 2.92
CA GLU A 117 17.80 -8.73 4.05
C GLU A 117 16.91 -7.91 5.00
N VAL A 118 16.17 -6.93 4.46
CA VAL A 118 15.25 -6.09 5.25
C VAL A 118 14.14 -6.94 5.90
N MET A 119 13.56 -7.88 5.17
CA MET A 119 12.48 -8.73 5.69
C MET A 119 12.97 -9.75 6.73
N ALA A 120 14.20 -10.26 6.60
CA ALA A 120 14.81 -11.14 7.59
C ALA A 120 15.01 -10.40 8.92
N ALA A 121 15.62 -9.21 8.90
CA ALA A 121 15.79 -8.38 10.08
C ALA A 121 14.44 -8.00 10.73
N THR A 122 13.45 -7.66 9.91
CA THR A 122 12.08 -7.35 10.35
C THR A 122 11.45 -8.54 11.09
N ARG A 123 11.48 -9.74 10.49
CA ARG A 123 10.92 -10.97 11.10
C ARG A 123 11.64 -11.34 12.38
N GLU A 124 12.96 -11.26 12.39
CA GLU A 124 13.78 -11.58 13.55
C GLU A 124 13.41 -10.68 14.74
N HIS A 125 13.36 -9.37 14.51
CA HIS A 125 12.98 -8.41 15.55
C HIS A 125 11.57 -8.66 16.07
N LEU A 126 10.58 -8.76 15.18
CA LEU A 126 9.19 -8.94 15.57
C LEU A 126 8.95 -10.26 16.32
N ARG A 127 9.61 -11.35 15.94
CA ARG A 127 9.51 -12.63 16.65
C ARG A 127 10.11 -12.59 18.05
N LYS A 128 11.26 -11.92 18.19
CA LYS A 128 12.02 -11.92 19.46
C LYS A 128 11.50 -10.87 20.45
N GLN A 129 11.13 -9.69 19.98
CA GLN A 129 10.93 -8.50 20.83
C GLN A 129 9.50 -7.97 20.82
N SER A 130 8.64 -8.37 19.89
CA SER A 130 7.26 -7.85 19.85
C SER A 130 6.47 -8.23 21.11
N VAL A 131 5.70 -7.28 21.63
CA VAL A 131 4.71 -7.53 22.70
C VAL A 131 3.46 -8.27 22.18
N PHE A 132 3.27 -8.31 20.86
CA PHE A 132 2.19 -8.98 20.15
C PHE A 132 2.58 -10.37 19.65
N ALA A 133 1.61 -11.19 19.24
CA ALA A 133 1.83 -12.55 18.77
C ALA A 133 2.30 -12.60 17.30
N VAL A 134 3.53 -13.06 17.10
CA VAL A 134 4.10 -13.39 15.78
C VAL A 134 4.59 -14.84 15.81
N THR A 135 3.74 -15.75 15.36
CA THR A 135 3.98 -17.20 15.44
C THR A 135 4.41 -17.81 14.12
N ARG A 136 4.13 -17.15 12.98
CA ARG A 136 4.42 -17.67 11.65
C ARG A 136 5.05 -16.63 10.72
N ASP A 137 5.82 -17.08 9.73
CA ASP A 137 6.45 -16.18 8.75
C ASP A 137 5.43 -15.49 7.84
N GLU A 138 4.29 -16.13 7.57
CA GLU A 138 3.24 -15.57 6.71
C GLU A 138 2.58 -14.33 7.33
N GLN A 139 2.76 -14.12 8.64
CA GLN A 139 2.32 -12.91 9.31
C GLN A 139 3.18 -11.70 8.93
N VAL A 140 4.43 -11.89 8.50
CA VAL A 140 5.38 -10.80 8.22
C VAL A 140 5.98 -11.05 6.83
N ARG A 141 5.33 -10.51 5.81
CA ARG A 141 5.67 -10.80 4.41
C ARG A 141 5.42 -9.62 3.49
N VAL A 142 6.01 -9.70 2.31
CA VAL A 142 5.69 -8.81 1.19
C VAL A 142 4.43 -9.36 0.52
N LEU A 143 3.42 -8.50 0.33
CA LEU A 143 2.21 -8.82 -0.41
C LEU A 143 2.47 -8.62 -1.90
N SER A 144 1.98 -9.53 -2.74
CA SER A 144 1.87 -9.25 -4.17
C SER A 144 0.86 -8.13 -4.39
N GLY A 145 0.96 -7.46 -5.55
CA GLY A 145 -0.01 -6.42 -5.87
C GLY A 145 -1.42 -6.98 -6.10
N GLU A 146 -1.52 -8.21 -6.59
CA GLU A 146 -2.77 -8.94 -6.77
C GLU A 146 -3.41 -9.32 -5.43
N GLU A 147 -2.60 -9.69 -4.42
CA GLU A 147 -3.07 -9.90 -3.06
C GLU A 147 -3.61 -8.63 -2.43
N GLU A 148 -2.89 -7.50 -2.60
CA GLU A 148 -3.33 -6.18 -2.13
C GLU A 148 -4.70 -5.81 -2.75
N GLY A 149 -4.87 -6.03 -4.07
CA GLY A 149 -6.15 -5.83 -4.74
C GLY A 149 -7.25 -6.77 -4.26
N ALA A 150 -6.94 -8.05 -4.08
CA ALA A 150 -7.89 -9.06 -3.64
C ALA A 150 -8.34 -8.83 -2.18
N PHE A 151 -7.44 -8.42 -1.29
CA PHE A 151 -7.78 -8.02 0.08
C PHE A 151 -8.60 -6.75 0.12
N GLY A 152 -8.32 -5.77 -0.76
CA GLY A 152 -9.17 -4.59 -0.93
C GLY A 152 -10.59 -4.94 -1.39
N TRP A 153 -10.72 -5.82 -2.37
CA TRP A 153 -12.02 -6.35 -2.82
C TRP A 153 -12.76 -7.08 -1.71
N LEU A 154 -12.05 -7.90 -0.92
CA LEU A 154 -12.64 -8.62 0.22
C LEU A 154 -13.15 -7.64 1.27
N ALA A 155 -12.35 -6.64 1.65
CA ALA A 155 -12.74 -5.64 2.63
C ALA A 155 -13.95 -4.82 2.16
N LEU A 156 -13.95 -4.36 0.91
CA LEU A 156 -15.07 -3.63 0.32
C LEU A 156 -16.36 -4.44 0.37
N ASN A 157 -16.31 -5.68 -0.11
CA ASN A 157 -17.50 -6.50 -0.23
C ASN A 157 -17.95 -7.08 1.11
N GLN A 158 -17.09 -7.22 2.12
CA GLN A 158 -17.55 -7.51 3.49
C GLN A 158 -18.35 -6.34 4.09
N LEU A 159 -18.02 -5.10 3.74
CA LEU A 159 -18.67 -3.91 4.29
C LEU A 159 -19.93 -3.49 3.53
N GLN A 160 -19.98 -3.71 2.22
CA GLN A 160 -21.00 -3.12 1.32
C GLN A 160 -21.90 -4.14 0.62
N ALA A 161 -21.50 -5.41 0.55
CA ALA A 161 -22.21 -6.43 -0.25
C ALA A 161 -22.25 -7.78 0.46
N GLU A 162 -22.92 -8.76 -0.15
CA GLU A 162 -22.76 -10.16 0.22
C GLU A 162 -21.76 -10.82 -0.73
N ILE A 163 -20.74 -11.50 -0.18
CA ILE A 163 -19.75 -12.26 -0.98
C ILE A 163 -20.32 -13.62 -1.43
N SER A 164 -21.43 -14.04 -0.84
CA SER A 164 -22.09 -15.33 -1.06
C SER A 164 -23.61 -15.12 -0.98
N PRO A 165 -24.43 -15.79 -1.82
CA PRO A 165 -24.12 -16.96 -2.64
C PRO A 165 -23.63 -16.72 -4.08
N ASP A 166 -23.76 -15.51 -4.63
CA ASP A 166 -23.32 -15.20 -6.01
C ASP A 166 -22.18 -14.16 -6.02
N PRO A 167 -20.92 -14.57 -6.27
CA PRO A 167 -19.81 -13.62 -6.34
C PRO A 167 -19.95 -12.57 -7.45
N HIS A 168 -20.76 -12.82 -8.49
CA HIS A 168 -20.95 -11.85 -9.58
C HIS A 168 -21.77 -10.62 -9.16
N THR A 169 -22.40 -10.63 -7.99
CA THR A 169 -23.10 -9.46 -7.42
C THR A 169 -22.18 -8.56 -6.60
N THR A 170 -20.91 -8.93 -6.44
CA THR A 170 -19.94 -8.14 -5.69
C THR A 170 -19.49 -6.89 -6.45
N PHE A 171 -19.09 -5.85 -5.72
CA PHE A 171 -18.45 -4.68 -6.28
C PHE A 171 -17.03 -4.99 -6.75
N GLY A 172 -16.60 -4.35 -7.84
CA GLY A 172 -15.18 -4.22 -8.14
C GLY A 172 -14.49 -3.24 -7.18
N ALA A 173 -13.22 -3.49 -6.89
CA ALA A 173 -12.37 -2.62 -6.09
C ALA A 173 -11.29 -1.97 -6.95
N LEU A 174 -11.10 -0.67 -6.73
CA LEU A 174 -10.02 0.13 -7.28
C LEU A 174 -9.28 0.79 -6.11
N ASP A 175 -8.00 0.49 -5.97
CA ASP A 175 -7.14 1.12 -4.95
C ASP A 175 -6.05 1.95 -5.62
N PHE A 176 -5.92 3.20 -5.17
CA PHE A 176 -4.98 4.18 -5.73
C PHE A 176 -3.95 4.60 -4.68
N GLY A 177 -2.96 3.73 -4.52
CA GLY A 177 -1.84 3.89 -3.61
C GLY A 177 -0.82 4.95 -4.05
N GLY A 178 0.27 5.05 -3.29
CA GLY A 178 1.37 5.98 -3.60
C GLY A 178 2.16 5.57 -4.85
N ALA A 179 2.54 4.29 -4.93
CA ALA A 179 3.41 3.75 -5.99
C ALA A 179 2.68 2.90 -7.03
N SER A 180 1.67 2.14 -6.62
CA SER A 180 0.87 1.28 -7.50
C SER A 180 -0.61 1.64 -7.49
N MET A 181 -1.33 1.13 -8.48
CA MET A 181 -2.78 1.09 -8.55
C MET A 181 -3.24 -0.36 -8.68
N GLN A 182 -4.29 -0.75 -7.98
CA GLN A 182 -4.84 -2.09 -8.01
C GLN A 182 -6.26 -2.07 -8.54
N ILE A 183 -6.62 -3.11 -9.29
CA ILE A 183 -7.97 -3.40 -9.74
C ILE A 183 -8.31 -4.86 -9.40
N ALA A 184 -9.47 -5.09 -8.80
CA ALA A 184 -9.95 -6.44 -8.51
C ALA A 184 -11.47 -6.56 -8.67
N PHE A 185 -11.96 -7.55 -9.42
CA PHE A 185 -13.39 -7.81 -9.60
C PHE A 185 -13.65 -9.25 -10.05
N VAL A 186 -14.90 -9.73 -9.89
CA VAL A 186 -15.33 -11.02 -10.45
C VAL A 186 -15.73 -10.82 -11.92
N PRO A 187 -15.01 -11.38 -12.90
CA PRO A 187 -15.36 -11.20 -14.31
C PRO A 187 -16.58 -12.04 -14.69
N HIS A 188 -17.44 -11.52 -15.59
CA HIS A 188 -18.57 -12.28 -16.14
C HIS A 188 -18.14 -13.29 -17.23
N GLU A 189 -17.04 -13.01 -17.92
CA GLU A 189 -16.54 -13.84 -19.01
C GLU A 189 -15.22 -14.52 -18.63
N THR A 190 -15.09 -15.80 -18.98
CA THR A 190 -13.88 -16.61 -18.74
C THR A 190 -12.73 -16.30 -19.68
N SER A 191 -12.91 -15.36 -20.62
CA SER A 191 -11.90 -14.95 -21.61
C SER A 191 -10.70 -14.22 -20.99
N ILE A 192 -10.83 -13.76 -19.74
CA ILE A 192 -9.79 -13.05 -18.99
C ILE A 192 -8.88 -14.02 -18.23
N LEU A 193 -8.34 -15.04 -18.91
CA LEU A 193 -7.42 -16.00 -18.28
C LEU A 193 -6.11 -15.34 -17.81
N ALA A 194 -5.73 -14.21 -18.38
CA ALA A 194 -4.60 -13.41 -17.94
C ALA A 194 -5.02 -12.52 -16.75
N GLY A 195 -4.52 -12.84 -15.54
CA GLY A 195 -4.79 -12.06 -14.32
C GLY A 195 -5.82 -12.68 -13.37
N ILE A 196 -6.11 -13.98 -13.50
CA ILE A 196 -6.96 -14.68 -12.52
C ILE A 196 -6.20 -14.88 -11.21
N PHE A 197 -6.79 -14.41 -10.12
CA PHE A 197 -6.37 -14.63 -8.73
C PHE A 197 -7.43 -15.46 -7.99
N PRO A 198 -7.20 -16.78 -7.79
CA PRO A 198 -8.18 -17.64 -7.13
C PRO A 198 -8.21 -17.40 -5.62
N MET A 199 -9.37 -17.00 -5.09
CA MET A 199 -9.60 -16.87 -3.65
C MET A 199 -10.50 -17.97 -3.13
N HIS A 200 -10.06 -18.65 -2.06
CA HIS A 200 -10.86 -19.70 -1.44
C HIS A 200 -11.60 -19.13 -0.23
N PHE A 201 -12.93 -19.07 -0.30
CA PHE A 201 -13.80 -18.64 0.80
C PHE A 201 -14.77 -19.75 1.19
N GLY A 202 -14.83 -20.08 2.49
CA GLY A 202 -15.75 -21.08 3.01
C GLY A 202 -15.38 -22.52 2.68
N GLY A 203 -15.75 -23.46 3.56
CA GLY A 203 -15.37 -24.86 3.44
C GLY A 203 -16.02 -25.55 2.23
N SER A 204 -15.19 -25.91 1.25
CA SER A 204 -15.36 -26.98 0.24
C SER A 204 -16.58 -27.00 -0.70
N VAL A 205 -17.71 -26.34 -0.42
CA VAL A 205 -18.96 -26.58 -1.17
C VAL A 205 -19.16 -25.65 -2.37
N GLN A 206 -18.59 -24.43 -2.34
CA GLN A 206 -18.80 -23.41 -3.39
C GLN A 206 -17.62 -23.25 -4.36
N GLY A 207 -16.49 -23.94 -4.10
CA GLY A 207 -15.27 -23.78 -4.89
C GLY A 207 -14.59 -22.41 -4.70
N PRO A 208 -13.47 -22.14 -5.39
CA PRO A 208 -12.81 -20.84 -5.34
C PRO A 208 -13.62 -19.76 -6.07
N ILE A 209 -13.61 -18.55 -5.52
CA ILE A 209 -14.00 -17.33 -6.24
C ILE A 209 -12.84 -16.93 -7.14
N HIS A 210 -13.09 -16.85 -8.45
CA HIS A 210 -12.11 -16.38 -9.42
C HIS A 210 -12.20 -14.87 -9.57
N LEU A 211 -11.23 -14.15 -9.03
CA LEU A 211 -11.10 -12.72 -9.27
C LEU A 211 -10.20 -12.48 -10.47
N TYR A 212 -10.53 -11.48 -11.28
CA TYR A 212 -9.50 -10.72 -11.97
C TYR A 212 -8.85 -9.80 -10.93
N SER A 213 -7.54 -9.90 -10.75
CA SER A 213 -6.77 -8.99 -9.90
C SER A 213 -5.49 -8.59 -10.60
N HIS A 214 -5.22 -7.29 -10.65
CA HIS A 214 -4.01 -6.77 -11.29
C HIS A 214 -3.46 -5.56 -10.55
N SER A 215 -2.13 -5.45 -10.52
CA SER A 215 -1.42 -4.31 -9.93
C SER A 215 -0.56 -3.62 -10.97
N PHE A 216 -0.89 -2.36 -11.23
CA PHE A 216 -0.16 -1.47 -12.11
C PHE A 216 0.90 -0.70 -11.31
N ASN A 217 2.10 -1.27 -11.21
CA ASN A 217 3.24 -0.58 -10.60
C ASN A 217 3.62 0.68 -11.40
N GLY A 218 3.96 1.76 -10.70
CA GLY A 218 4.31 3.05 -11.30
C GLY A 218 3.12 3.89 -11.77
N PHE A 219 1.89 3.43 -11.50
CA PHE A 219 0.66 4.18 -11.74
C PHE A 219 0.05 4.76 -10.47
N GLY A 220 0.60 4.46 -9.28
CA GLY A 220 0.16 5.13 -8.05
C GLY A 220 0.37 6.64 -8.10
N LYS A 221 -0.43 7.39 -7.34
CA LYS A 221 -0.53 8.86 -7.45
C LYS A 221 0.79 9.61 -7.31
N VAL A 222 1.70 9.14 -6.45
CA VAL A 222 2.99 9.79 -6.21
C VAL A 222 3.95 9.51 -7.36
N VAL A 223 4.06 8.24 -7.77
CA VAL A 223 4.97 7.86 -8.87
C VAL A 223 4.47 8.40 -10.21
N ALA A 224 3.16 8.41 -10.45
CA ALA A 224 2.56 9.00 -11.64
C ALA A 224 2.88 10.51 -11.74
N PHE A 225 2.74 11.25 -10.64
CA PHE A 225 3.10 12.67 -10.58
C PHE A 225 4.59 12.90 -10.85
N GLN A 226 5.47 12.08 -10.28
CA GLN A 226 6.90 12.14 -10.54
C GLN A 226 7.24 11.87 -12.02
N ARG A 227 6.62 10.86 -12.63
CA ARG A 227 6.82 10.54 -14.04
C ARG A 227 6.37 11.69 -14.95
N ALA A 228 5.20 12.28 -14.68
CA ALA A 228 4.71 13.47 -15.38
C ALA A 228 5.68 14.65 -15.24
N THR A 229 6.18 14.89 -14.02
CA THR A 229 7.16 15.97 -13.75
C THR A 229 8.47 15.73 -14.50
N ARG A 230 8.98 14.48 -14.56
CA ARG A 230 10.20 14.15 -15.31
C ARG A 230 10.04 14.37 -16.82
N VAL A 231 8.88 14.03 -17.39
CA VAL A 231 8.58 14.30 -18.80
C VAL A 231 8.56 15.80 -19.06
N LEU A 232 7.89 16.56 -18.20
CA LEU A 232 7.82 18.02 -18.27
C LEU A 232 9.21 18.67 -18.23
N LEU A 233 10.09 18.21 -17.33
CA LEU A 233 11.47 18.70 -17.23
C LEU A 233 12.32 18.36 -18.45
N SER A 234 12.16 17.15 -18.99
CA SER A 234 12.89 16.69 -20.18
C SER A 234 12.51 17.51 -21.42
N GLY A 235 11.27 18.00 -21.49
CA GLY A 235 10.78 18.84 -22.59
C GLY A 235 11.30 20.28 -22.58
N GLN A 236 11.90 20.76 -21.48
CA GLN A 236 12.31 22.17 -21.35
C GLN A 236 13.65 22.52 -22.03
N GLY A 237 14.42 21.53 -22.52
CA GLY A 237 15.71 21.75 -23.18
C GLY A 237 16.83 22.30 -22.26
N GLN A 238 16.53 22.66 -21.01
CA GLN A 238 17.48 23.08 -19.99
C GLN A 238 17.81 21.90 -19.06
N LYS A 239 19.11 21.68 -18.78
CA LYS A 239 19.54 20.57 -17.90
C LYS A 239 19.05 20.68 -16.46
N LYS A 240 18.85 21.90 -15.93
CA LYS A 240 18.39 22.19 -14.56
C LYS A 240 17.67 23.55 -14.48
N PRO A 241 16.40 23.64 -14.86
CA PRO A 241 15.62 24.88 -14.73
C PRO A 241 15.43 25.26 -13.25
N GLN A 242 15.43 26.57 -12.94
CA GLN A 242 15.14 27.06 -11.59
C GLN A 242 13.64 27.08 -11.29
N GLU A 243 12.80 27.31 -12.30
CA GLU A 243 11.35 27.38 -12.18
C GLU A 243 10.67 26.64 -13.34
N VAL A 244 9.62 25.87 -13.03
CA VAL A 244 8.86 25.10 -14.01
C VAL A 244 7.36 25.23 -13.73
N LYS A 245 6.60 25.60 -14.76
CA LYS A 245 5.14 25.66 -14.71
C LYS A 245 4.56 24.26 -14.86
N HIS A 246 3.81 23.79 -13.85
CA HIS A 246 3.25 22.45 -13.80
C HIS A 246 1.73 22.48 -14.02
N PRO A 247 1.21 21.91 -15.13
CA PRO A 247 -0.21 22.01 -15.47
C PRO A 247 -1.13 21.24 -14.48
N CYS A 248 -0.67 20.10 -13.97
CA CYS A 248 -1.42 19.31 -13.00
C CYS A 248 -1.44 19.88 -11.57
N MET A 249 -0.76 20.99 -11.30
CA MET A 249 -0.76 21.60 -9.97
C MET A 249 -1.77 22.75 -9.90
N PRO A 250 -2.48 22.94 -8.77
CA PRO A 250 -3.42 24.04 -8.59
C PRO A 250 -2.78 25.42 -8.80
N THR A 251 -3.54 26.37 -9.35
CA THR A 251 -3.08 27.74 -9.58
C THR A 251 -2.60 28.39 -8.29
N GLY A 252 -1.41 29.01 -8.34
CA GLY A 252 -0.81 29.69 -7.18
C GLY A 252 -0.11 28.76 -6.19
N LEU A 253 -0.24 27.43 -6.33
CA LEU A 253 0.57 26.50 -5.56
C LEU A 253 2.02 26.56 -6.05
N THR A 254 2.92 26.95 -5.15
CA THR A 254 4.37 26.92 -5.38
C THR A 254 5.01 25.86 -4.51
N TRP A 255 5.89 25.07 -5.09
CA TRP A 255 6.54 23.98 -4.39
C TRP A 255 8.01 23.85 -4.78
N HIS A 256 8.90 24.00 -3.79
CA HIS A 256 10.32 23.70 -3.97
C HIS A 256 10.57 22.20 -3.81
N VAL A 257 11.34 21.62 -4.71
CA VAL A 257 11.60 20.18 -4.80
C VAL A 257 13.02 19.92 -5.29
N ASP A 258 13.56 18.76 -4.95
CA ASP A 258 14.79 18.28 -5.55
C ASP A 258 14.51 17.68 -6.93
N PHE A 259 15.47 17.77 -7.84
CA PHE A 259 15.34 17.23 -9.22
C PHE A 259 15.15 15.71 -9.28
N ASN A 260 15.37 15.00 -8.18
CA ASN A 260 15.19 13.56 -8.10
C ASN A 260 14.06 13.17 -7.12
N ASP A 261 13.53 14.13 -6.36
CA ASP A 261 12.49 13.92 -5.35
C ASP A 261 11.38 14.95 -5.52
N PHE A 262 10.38 14.60 -6.32
CA PHE A 262 9.21 15.42 -6.61
C PHE A 262 8.01 15.09 -5.70
N GLY A 263 8.24 14.41 -4.56
CA GLY A 263 7.18 13.95 -3.67
C GLY A 263 6.95 14.84 -2.45
N VAL A 264 5.74 14.80 -1.88
CA VAL A 264 5.34 15.57 -0.68
C VAL A 264 6.01 14.99 0.56
N SER A 265 6.87 15.75 1.23
CA SER A 265 7.28 15.47 2.61
C SER A 265 6.12 15.76 3.57
N ILE A 266 5.26 14.76 3.80
CA ILE A 266 4.20 14.83 4.81
C ILE A 266 4.81 14.37 6.14
N ASN A 267 5.53 15.23 6.85
CA ASN A 267 6.14 14.86 8.14
C ASN A 267 5.58 15.62 9.35
N LYS A 268 4.70 16.61 9.16
CA LYS A 268 4.04 17.34 10.25
C LYS A 268 2.65 17.82 9.81
N SER A 269 1.82 18.20 10.78
CA SER A 269 0.52 18.87 10.60
C SER A 269 0.59 20.18 9.78
N ASN A 270 1.80 20.68 9.51
CA ASN A 270 2.12 21.56 8.39
C ASN A 270 3.12 20.83 7.47
N PRO A 271 2.81 20.61 6.17
CA PRO A 271 3.79 20.09 5.22
C PRO A 271 4.95 21.09 5.08
N GLU A 272 6.10 20.80 5.69
CA GLU A 272 7.33 21.51 5.38
C GLU A 272 7.73 21.13 3.95
N ARG A 273 7.59 22.09 3.03
CA ARG A 273 8.02 21.93 1.62
C ARG A 273 9.48 21.53 1.61
N ALA A 274 9.84 20.54 0.81
CA ALA A 274 11.24 20.22 0.57
C ALA A 274 12.00 21.51 0.17
N GLU A 275 13.15 21.76 0.80
CA GLU A 275 14.06 22.79 0.32
C GLU A 275 14.85 22.18 -0.83
N GLY A 276 14.43 22.48 -2.06
CA GLY A 276 15.10 22.01 -3.26
C GLY A 276 15.26 23.13 -4.28
N PRO A 277 16.28 23.04 -5.17
CA PRO A 277 16.64 24.12 -6.08
C PRO A 277 15.62 24.36 -7.20
N LEU A 278 14.68 23.44 -7.42
CA LEU A 278 13.66 23.54 -8.46
C LEU A 278 12.34 24.02 -7.84
N LYS A 279 11.79 25.11 -8.40
CA LYS A 279 10.47 25.64 -8.04
C LYS A 279 9.41 25.19 -9.06
N LEU A 280 8.49 24.34 -8.63
CA LEU A 280 7.28 24.01 -9.39
C LEU A 280 6.19 25.05 -9.11
N VAL A 281 5.57 25.58 -10.16
CA VAL A 281 4.49 26.57 -10.08
C VAL A 281 3.24 26.03 -10.76
N GLY A 282 2.16 25.86 -10.01
CA GLY A 282 0.91 25.34 -10.54
C GLY A 282 0.16 26.36 -11.39
N THR A 283 -0.35 25.89 -12.53
CA THR A 283 -1.13 26.70 -13.48
C THR A 283 -2.61 26.35 -13.51
N GLY A 284 -3.02 25.22 -12.90
CA GLY A 284 -4.41 24.76 -12.91
C GLY A 284 -4.95 24.43 -14.31
N ASP A 285 -4.07 23.99 -15.22
CA ASP A 285 -4.41 23.69 -16.61
C ASP A 285 -4.77 22.20 -16.76
N PHE A 286 -6.07 21.90 -16.74
CA PHE A 286 -6.56 20.52 -16.83
C PHE A 286 -6.21 19.88 -18.18
N ASP A 287 -6.41 20.59 -19.29
CA ASP A 287 -6.14 20.06 -20.63
C ASP A 287 -4.64 19.83 -20.83
N GLY A 288 -3.82 20.77 -20.37
CA GLY A 288 -2.36 20.59 -20.35
C GLY A 288 -1.92 19.44 -19.45
N CYS A 289 -2.58 19.22 -18.32
CA CYS A 289 -2.29 18.08 -17.44
C CYS A 289 -2.68 16.75 -18.09
N TYR A 290 -3.85 16.70 -18.73
CA TYR A 290 -4.32 15.54 -19.45
C TYR A 290 -3.37 15.19 -20.62
N ALA A 291 -2.96 16.19 -21.41
CA ALA A 291 -2.00 16.02 -22.48
C ALA A 291 -0.61 15.57 -21.98
N LEU A 292 -0.16 16.09 -20.83
CA LEU A 292 1.10 15.70 -20.20
C LEU A 292 1.08 14.24 -19.72
N THR A 293 -0.06 13.79 -19.19
CA THR A 293 -0.19 12.47 -18.56
C THR A 293 -0.57 11.36 -19.54
N THR A 294 -1.33 11.66 -20.60
CA THR A 294 -1.78 10.66 -21.59
C THR A 294 -0.65 9.77 -22.13
N PRO A 295 0.52 10.29 -22.54
CA PRO A 295 1.62 9.45 -23.03
C PRO A 295 2.24 8.52 -21.98
N LEU A 296 1.98 8.73 -20.69
CA LEU A 296 2.45 7.88 -19.59
C LEU A 296 1.69 6.55 -19.49
N PHE A 297 0.52 6.47 -20.13
CA PHE A 297 -0.37 5.30 -20.18
C PHE A 297 -0.22 4.48 -21.46
N ASP A 298 0.56 4.95 -22.43
CA ASP A 298 0.80 4.21 -23.68
C ASP A 298 1.66 2.96 -23.40
N LYS A 299 1.20 1.81 -23.90
CA LYS A 299 1.79 0.49 -23.62
C LYS A 299 3.22 0.38 -24.15
N ASP A 300 3.53 1.04 -25.26
CA ASP A 300 4.84 0.94 -25.92
C ASP A 300 5.92 1.83 -25.28
N THR A 301 5.54 2.94 -24.65
CA THR A 301 6.43 3.79 -23.84
C THR A 301 6.64 3.23 -22.43
N TRP A 302 5.65 2.53 -21.86
CA TRP A 302 5.74 1.94 -20.52
C TRP A 302 6.87 0.90 -20.42
N TRP A 303 6.92 -0.09 -21.32
CA TRP A 303 7.98 -1.11 -21.31
C TRP A 303 9.38 -0.54 -21.52
N ARG A 304 9.52 0.56 -22.26
CA ARG A 304 10.81 1.23 -22.48
C ARG A 304 11.28 2.01 -21.26
N GLN A 305 10.39 2.65 -20.51
CA GLN A 305 10.74 3.38 -19.29
C GLN A 305 11.07 2.44 -18.12
N VAL A 306 10.36 1.32 -17.98
CA VAL A 306 10.67 0.27 -16.98
C VAL A 306 12.02 -0.39 -17.29
N ASN A 307 12.31 -0.71 -18.56
CA ASN A 307 13.59 -1.33 -18.93
C ASN A 307 14.80 -0.38 -18.86
N VAL A 308 14.64 0.94 -18.95
CA VAL A 308 15.77 1.87 -18.76
C VAL A 308 16.15 2.00 -17.28
N ALA A 309 15.20 1.81 -16.35
CA ALA A 309 15.50 1.71 -14.93
C ALA A 309 16.21 0.39 -14.58
N VAL A 310 15.81 -0.73 -15.21
CA VAL A 310 16.42 -2.05 -15.00
C VAL A 310 17.77 -2.22 -15.73
N LYS A 311 18.01 -1.53 -16.86
CA LYS A 311 19.26 -1.67 -17.64
C LYS A 311 20.37 -0.70 -17.24
N ARG A 312 20.20 0.13 -16.21
CA ARG A 312 21.26 1.04 -15.75
C ARG A 312 22.04 0.56 -14.54
N HIS A 313 21.69 -0.57 -13.91
CA HIS A 313 22.47 -1.19 -12.82
C HIS A 313 22.62 -2.69 -13.06
#